data_AF-A0A4P7H381-F1
#
_entry.id   AF-A0A4P7H381-F1
#
_cell.length_a   1.000
_cell.length_b   1.000
_cell.length_c   1.000
_cell.angle_alpha   90.00
_cell.angle_beta   90.00
_cell.angle_gamma   90.00
#
_symmetry.space_group_name_H-M   'P 1'
#
loop_
_entity.id
_entity.type
_entity.pdbx_description
1 polymer ?
#
loop_
_entity_poly.entity_id
_entity_poly.type
_entity_poly.pdbx_seq_one_letter_code
_entity_poly.pdbx_strand_id
1 'polypeptide(L)'
;MSTVDNEEQASAKSTRRRLGPLGVALEWRLNRLQEEYLRGSPVARAELAKLRRGLGKSAGDVPEIWDSTIAAVPIALRGTDSADDFGPSVAEQAAHSVLTLFAAHQQSMMVRAHVAAVSFGRAVGMLAQAEGRSAEAVTRRFMAVATAQSIDEVLMHIRGLVTQLRTAKQGFDYARLADDLVGLLTPGRAQRVRLAWGREFYRTPAPSDPEPEPAQ
;
A
#
# COMPACT_ATOMS: atom_id res chain seq x y z
N MET A 1 4.75 28.09 -27.85
CA MET A 1 3.86 26.95 -27.63
C MET A 1 4.65 25.68 -27.28
N SER A 2 5.61 25.76 -26.33
CA SER A 2 6.48 24.61 -25.96
C SER A 2 7.09 24.68 -24.54
N THR A 3 6.66 25.62 -23.69
CA THR A 3 7.18 25.75 -22.31
C THR A 3 6.29 25.04 -21.28
N VAL A 4 4.99 24.95 -21.54
CA VAL A 4 4.00 24.37 -20.60
C VAL A 4 4.12 22.83 -20.54
N ASP A 5 4.32 22.17 -21.69
CA ASP A 5 4.46 20.71 -21.76
C ASP A 5 5.72 20.16 -21.06
N ASN A 6 6.76 20.99 -20.95
CA ASN A 6 8.04 20.58 -20.37
C ASN A 6 8.02 20.66 -18.82
N GLU A 7 7.24 21.58 -18.24
CA GLU A 7 7.06 21.70 -16.79
C GLU A 7 6.18 20.57 -16.22
N GLU A 8 5.15 20.15 -16.98
CA GLU A 8 4.26 19.06 -16.58
C GLU A 8 4.98 17.69 -16.60
N GLN A 9 5.85 17.47 -17.59
CA GLN A 9 6.70 16.28 -17.68
C GLN A 9 7.85 16.28 -16.65
N ALA A 10 8.38 17.45 -16.28
CA ALA A 10 9.37 17.58 -15.21
C ALA A 10 8.76 17.36 -13.80
N SER A 11 7.53 17.84 -13.58
CA SER A 11 6.75 17.61 -12.34
C SER A 11 6.40 16.12 -12.15
N ALA A 12 6.02 15.44 -13.24
CA ALA A 12 5.77 13.99 -13.24
C ALA A 12 7.02 13.15 -12.91
N LYS A 13 8.22 13.60 -13.31
CA LYS A 13 9.51 12.94 -12.99
C LYS A 13 10.00 13.19 -11.56
N SER A 14 9.60 14.29 -10.93
CA SER A 14 10.03 14.70 -9.58
C SER A 14 9.42 13.85 -8.44
N THR A 15 8.34 13.10 -8.70
CA THR A 15 7.48 12.58 -7.61
C THR A 15 7.64 11.08 -7.33
N ARG A 16 8.58 10.37 -7.98
CA ARG A 16 8.86 8.96 -7.64
C ARG A 16 9.77 8.88 -6.42
N ARG A 17 9.18 8.82 -5.23
CA ARG A 17 9.92 8.45 -4.03
C ARG A 17 10.57 7.09 -4.27
N ARG A 18 11.91 7.02 -4.20
CA ARG A 18 12.63 5.75 -4.31
C ARG A 18 12.17 4.81 -3.18
N LEU A 19 12.01 3.53 -3.51
CA LEU A 19 11.75 2.50 -2.50
C LEU A 19 12.89 2.47 -1.49
N GLY A 20 12.53 2.32 -0.22
CA GLY A 20 13.45 2.03 0.87
C GLY A 20 13.86 0.56 0.87
N PRO A 21 14.71 0.15 1.81
CA PRO A 21 15.29 -1.19 1.81
C PRO A 21 14.24 -2.30 1.96
N LEU A 22 13.16 -2.07 2.71
CA LEU A 22 12.09 -3.06 2.86
C LEU A 22 11.25 -3.14 1.59
N GLY A 23 10.87 -2.00 1.01
CA GLY A 23 10.14 -1.96 -0.25
C GLY A 23 10.89 -2.69 -1.38
N VAL A 24 12.19 -2.42 -1.53
CA VAL A 24 13.06 -3.11 -2.51
C VAL A 24 13.06 -4.62 -2.27
N ALA A 25 13.16 -5.07 -1.01
CA ALA A 25 13.18 -6.49 -0.69
C ALA A 25 11.85 -7.20 -1.02
N LEU A 26 10.72 -6.52 -0.84
CA LEU A 26 9.39 -7.09 -1.07
C LEU A 26 8.91 -6.97 -2.53
N GLU A 27 9.45 -6.05 -3.32
CA GLU A 27 8.98 -5.74 -4.68
C GLU A 27 8.96 -6.96 -5.60
N TRP A 28 10.07 -7.71 -5.66
CA TRP A 28 10.13 -8.94 -6.47
C TRP A 28 9.07 -9.95 -6.03
N ARG A 29 8.88 -10.14 -4.72
CA ARG A 29 7.93 -11.10 -4.17
C ARG A 29 6.49 -10.73 -4.50
N LEU A 30 6.13 -9.45 -4.33
CA LEU A 30 4.82 -8.91 -4.67
C LEU A 30 4.52 -9.12 -6.15
N ASN A 31 5.46 -8.77 -7.03
CA ASN A 31 5.32 -8.94 -8.48
C ASN A 31 5.18 -10.41 -8.86
N ARG A 32 6.06 -11.29 -8.36
CA ARG A 32 6.00 -12.74 -8.62
C ARG A 32 4.64 -13.33 -8.22
N LEU A 33 4.20 -13.08 -6.98
CA LEU A 33 2.94 -13.61 -6.46
C LEU A 33 1.73 -13.12 -7.26
N GLN A 34 1.72 -11.83 -7.58
CA GLN A 34 0.66 -11.21 -8.38
C GLN A 34 0.60 -11.84 -9.78
N GLU A 35 1.73 -11.93 -10.46
CA GLU A 35 1.79 -12.47 -11.82
C GLU A 35 1.36 -13.93 -11.89
N GLU A 36 1.88 -14.77 -10.99
CA GLU A 36 1.49 -16.18 -10.91
C GLU A 36 -0.01 -16.33 -10.59
N TYR A 37 -0.56 -15.51 -9.69
CA TYR A 37 -1.98 -15.50 -9.38
C TYR A 37 -2.84 -15.14 -10.60
N LEU A 38 -2.44 -14.09 -11.35
CA LEU A 38 -3.14 -13.65 -12.56
C LEU A 38 -3.06 -14.67 -13.69
N ARG A 39 -1.98 -15.46 -13.77
CA ARG A 39 -1.87 -16.62 -14.68
C ARG A 39 -2.69 -17.84 -14.22
N GLY A 40 -3.37 -17.76 -13.08
CA GLY A 40 -4.21 -18.84 -12.56
C GLY A 40 -3.46 -19.93 -11.81
N SER A 41 -2.22 -19.69 -11.38
CA SER A 41 -1.41 -20.67 -10.63
C SER A 41 -2.14 -21.13 -9.35
N PRO A 42 -2.40 -22.45 -9.18
CA PRO A 42 -2.98 -22.98 -7.95
C PRO A 42 -2.08 -22.74 -6.73
N VAL A 43 -0.76 -22.78 -6.92
CA VAL A 43 0.23 -22.54 -5.86
C VAL A 43 0.15 -21.10 -5.36
N ALA A 44 0.13 -20.10 -6.26
CA ALA A 44 0.00 -18.70 -5.87
C ALA A 44 -1.36 -18.42 -5.21
N ARG A 45 -2.45 -19.03 -5.71
CA ARG A 45 -3.77 -18.94 -5.06
C ARG A 45 -3.75 -19.47 -3.63
N ALA A 46 -3.09 -20.61 -3.41
CA ALA A 46 -2.93 -21.20 -2.09
C ALA A 46 -2.05 -20.31 -1.20
N GLU A 47 -0.93 -19.78 -1.68
CA GLU A 47 -0.05 -18.88 -0.92
C GLU A 47 -0.78 -17.60 -0.49
N LEU A 48 -1.52 -16.94 -1.40
CA LEU A 48 -2.35 -15.79 -1.03
C LEU A 48 -3.47 -16.18 -0.05
N ALA A 49 -4.03 -17.38 -0.14
CA ALA A 49 -5.01 -17.86 0.83
C ALA A 49 -4.41 -18.06 2.23
N LYS A 50 -3.19 -18.58 2.32
CA LYS A 50 -2.44 -18.67 3.59
C LYS A 50 -2.17 -17.27 4.15
N LEU A 51 -1.63 -16.35 3.35
CA LEU A 51 -1.36 -14.98 3.76
C LEU A 51 -2.59 -14.26 4.31
N ARG A 52 -3.78 -14.47 3.73
CA ARG A 52 -5.02 -13.87 4.25
C ARG A 52 -5.34 -14.29 5.69
N ARG A 53 -4.89 -15.46 6.17
CA ARG A 53 -5.10 -15.91 7.56
C ARG A 53 -4.31 -15.10 8.60
N GLY A 54 -3.28 -14.37 8.16
CA GLY A 54 -2.51 -13.44 8.98
C GLY A 54 -3.06 -12.03 9.03
N LEU A 55 -4.11 -11.71 8.25
CA LEU A 55 -4.65 -10.35 8.18
C LEU A 55 -5.16 -9.89 9.55
N GLY A 56 -4.54 -8.84 10.09
CA GLY A 56 -4.90 -8.28 11.38
C GLY A 56 -4.34 -8.99 12.60
N LYS A 57 -3.38 -9.89 12.40
CA LYS A 57 -2.57 -10.49 13.47
C LYS A 57 -1.17 -9.86 13.45
N SER A 58 -0.45 -9.99 14.55
CA SER A 58 0.94 -9.57 14.64
C SER A 58 1.85 -10.45 13.79
N ALA A 59 3.00 -9.92 13.37
CA ALA A 59 4.08 -10.76 12.87
C ALA A 59 4.54 -11.70 14.00
N GLY A 60 4.72 -12.98 13.70
CA GLY A 60 4.96 -14.02 14.70
C GLY A 60 3.72 -14.87 15.04
N ASP A 61 2.51 -14.31 15.00
CA ASP A 61 1.31 -15.03 15.48
C ASP A 61 0.85 -16.19 14.57
N VAL A 62 1.30 -16.21 13.31
CA VAL A 62 0.87 -17.18 12.30
C VAL A 62 2.07 -17.91 11.71
N PRO A 63 2.51 -19.04 12.31
CA PRO A 63 3.70 -19.76 11.88
C PRO A 63 3.68 -20.21 10.42
N GLU A 64 2.51 -20.59 9.93
CA GLU A 64 2.28 -21.09 8.58
C GLU A 64 2.57 -20.07 7.45
N ILE A 65 2.82 -18.80 7.77
CA ILE A 65 3.21 -17.76 6.80
C ILE A 65 4.55 -17.10 7.08
N TRP A 66 5.32 -17.54 8.10
CA TRP A 66 6.60 -16.92 8.44
C TRP A 66 7.61 -16.93 7.28
N ASP A 67 7.64 -18.01 6.50
CA ASP A 67 8.51 -18.11 5.32
C ASP A 67 8.08 -17.12 4.20
N SER A 68 6.81 -16.71 4.21
CA SER A 68 6.31 -15.69 3.31
C SER A 68 6.51 -14.27 3.82
N THR A 69 6.51 -14.06 5.14
CA THR A 69 6.55 -12.73 5.76
C THR A 69 7.91 -12.42 6.40
N ILE A 70 8.23 -13.06 7.53
CA ILE A 70 9.45 -12.84 8.30
C ILE A 70 10.69 -13.13 7.46
N ALA A 71 10.72 -14.27 6.75
CA ALA A 71 11.88 -14.64 5.93
C ALA A 71 12.09 -13.68 4.73
N ALA A 72 11.06 -12.92 4.33
CA ALA A 72 11.17 -11.91 3.27
C ALA A 72 11.85 -10.61 3.73
N VAL A 73 11.99 -10.40 5.05
CA VAL A 73 12.68 -9.23 5.60
C VAL A 73 14.20 -9.43 5.50
N PRO A 74 14.97 -8.45 4.99
CA PRO A 74 16.43 -8.50 5.01
C PRO A 74 16.97 -8.65 6.43
N ILE A 75 18.03 -9.46 6.62
CA ILE A 75 18.63 -9.72 7.94
C ILE A 75 18.96 -8.41 8.68
N ALA A 76 19.49 -7.41 7.98
CA ALA A 76 19.83 -6.11 8.55
C ALA A 76 18.64 -5.29 9.09
N LEU A 77 17.40 -5.70 8.78
CA LEU A 77 16.17 -5.07 9.25
C LEU A 77 15.37 -5.93 10.23
N ARG A 78 15.76 -7.20 10.44
CA ARG A 78 15.07 -8.11 11.36
C ARG A 78 15.34 -7.72 12.81
N GLY A 79 14.46 -8.16 13.70
CA GLY A 79 14.66 -8.01 15.14
C GLY A 79 15.92 -8.75 15.57
N THR A 80 16.53 -8.27 16.65
CA THR A 80 17.56 -9.03 17.37
C THR A 80 16.91 -9.77 18.52
N ASP A 81 17.37 -10.97 18.83
CA ASP A 81 16.97 -11.73 20.03
C ASP A 81 17.56 -11.11 21.31
N SER A 82 17.37 -9.81 21.52
CA SER A 82 17.73 -9.14 22.76
C SER A 82 16.71 -9.47 23.84
N ALA A 83 17.17 -9.78 25.05
CA ALA A 83 16.34 -10.24 26.17
C ALA A 83 15.19 -9.30 26.57
N ASP A 84 15.20 -8.05 26.10
CA ASP A 84 14.23 -7.00 26.43
C ASP A 84 13.18 -6.76 25.33
N ASP A 85 13.28 -7.41 24.15
CA ASP A 85 12.33 -7.23 23.04
C ASP A 85 11.95 -8.58 22.41
N PHE A 86 10.85 -9.17 22.92
CA PHE A 86 10.27 -10.42 22.38
C PHE A 86 9.28 -10.15 21.23
N GLY A 87 9.10 -8.90 20.82
CA GLY A 87 8.17 -8.52 19.76
C GLY A 87 8.80 -8.63 18.36
N PRO A 88 7.98 -8.68 17.30
CA PRO A 88 8.51 -8.53 15.95
C PRO A 88 9.13 -7.14 15.78
N SER A 89 10.21 -7.05 15.02
CA SER A 89 10.75 -5.76 14.61
C SER A 89 9.72 -4.96 13.80
N VAL A 90 9.94 -3.65 13.73
CA VAL A 90 9.15 -2.74 12.88
C VAL A 90 9.09 -3.22 11.42
N ALA A 91 10.19 -3.76 10.89
CA ALA A 91 10.24 -4.24 9.51
C ALA A 91 9.47 -5.56 9.32
N GLU A 92 9.54 -6.49 10.28
CA GLU A 92 8.76 -7.73 10.27
C GLU A 92 7.27 -7.45 10.37
N GLN A 93 6.86 -6.55 11.26
CA GLN A 93 5.48 -6.12 11.38
C GLN A 93 4.98 -5.46 10.09
N ALA A 94 5.78 -4.58 9.48
CA ALA A 94 5.43 -3.93 8.21
C ALA A 94 5.32 -4.93 7.06
N ALA A 95 6.27 -5.86 6.92
CA ALA A 95 6.26 -6.88 5.87
C ALA A 95 5.04 -7.80 5.98
N HIS A 96 4.77 -8.30 7.19
CA HIS A 96 3.59 -9.12 7.48
C HIS A 96 2.30 -8.37 7.13
N SER A 97 2.18 -7.12 7.59
CA SER A 97 1.01 -6.28 7.33
C SER A 97 0.79 -6.05 5.83
N VAL A 98 1.82 -5.68 5.09
CA VAL A 98 1.74 -5.43 3.64
C VAL A 98 1.37 -6.68 2.86
N LEU A 99 2.01 -7.82 3.14
CA LEU A 99 1.78 -9.06 2.39
C LEU A 99 0.38 -9.61 2.65
N THR A 100 -0.11 -9.52 3.89
CA THR A 100 -1.48 -9.95 4.25
C THR A 100 -2.54 -9.00 3.67
N LEU A 101 -2.31 -7.68 3.68
CA LEU A 101 -3.17 -6.69 3.03
C LEU A 101 -3.21 -6.88 1.51
N PHE A 102 -2.05 -7.11 0.88
CA PHE A 102 -1.96 -7.40 -0.54
C PHE A 102 -2.74 -8.66 -0.90
N ALA A 103 -2.58 -9.74 -0.14
CA ALA A 103 -3.30 -10.99 -0.38
C ALA A 103 -4.82 -10.86 -0.23
N ALA A 104 -5.29 -9.96 0.64
CA ALA A 104 -6.70 -9.61 0.78
C ALA A 104 -7.21 -8.73 -0.37
N HIS A 105 -6.39 -7.80 -0.86
CA HIS A 105 -6.71 -6.93 -1.98
C HIS A 105 -6.81 -7.72 -3.29
N GLN A 106 -5.81 -8.54 -3.60
CA GLN A 106 -5.74 -9.31 -4.85
C GLN A 106 -6.83 -10.40 -4.94
N GLN A 107 -7.47 -10.78 -3.82
CA GLN A 107 -8.49 -11.82 -3.78
C GLN A 107 -9.65 -11.50 -4.72
N SER A 108 -9.91 -12.42 -5.65
CA SER A 108 -10.98 -12.32 -6.65
C SER A 108 -10.83 -11.13 -7.61
N MET A 109 -9.65 -10.49 -7.65
CA MET A 109 -9.31 -9.48 -8.65
C MET A 109 -8.53 -10.10 -9.80
N MET A 110 -9.06 -9.95 -11.02
CA MET A 110 -8.34 -10.31 -12.26
C MET A 110 -7.43 -9.18 -12.78
N VAL A 111 -7.31 -8.08 -12.03
CA VAL A 111 -6.39 -6.98 -12.32
C VAL A 111 -5.36 -6.85 -11.18
N ARG A 112 -4.29 -6.10 -11.43
CA ARG A 112 -3.17 -5.94 -10.48
C ARG A 112 -3.58 -5.09 -9.27
N ALA A 113 -3.42 -5.64 -8.06
CA ALA A 113 -3.55 -4.90 -6.81
C ALA A 113 -2.24 -4.18 -6.42
N HIS A 114 -1.09 -4.75 -6.77
CA HIS A 114 0.22 -4.11 -6.68
C HIS A 114 0.56 -3.41 -7.99
N VAL A 115 0.62 -2.08 -7.94
CA VAL A 115 0.94 -1.20 -9.07
C VAL A 115 2.04 -0.24 -8.65
N ALA A 116 3.25 -0.46 -9.16
CA ALA A 116 4.41 0.37 -8.85
C ALA A 116 4.15 1.86 -9.16
N ALA A 117 4.75 2.75 -8.36
CA ALA A 117 4.68 4.21 -8.50
C ALA A 117 3.29 4.85 -8.25
N VAL A 118 2.24 4.08 -7.97
CA VAL A 118 0.95 4.61 -7.49
C VAL A 118 0.94 4.56 -5.97
N SER A 119 1.18 5.67 -5.28
CA SER A 119 1.21 5.67 -3.82
C SER A 119 -0.16 5.40 -3.19
N PHE A 120 -0.17 5.00 -1.92
CA PHE A 120 -1.40 4.81 -1.16
C PHE A 120 -2.25 6.09 -1.10
N GLY A 121 -1.63 7.25 -0.79
CA GLY A 121 -2.32 8.54 -0.75
C GLY A 121 -2.98 8.89 -2.08
N ARG A 122 -2.27 8.71 -3.21
CA ARG A 122 -2.81 8.94 -4.55
C ARG A 122 -3.96 7.99 -4.87
N ALA A 123 -3.79 6.70 -4.56
CA ALA A 123 -4.83 5.71 -4.82
C ALA A 123 -6.13 6.03 -4.06
N VAL A 124 -6.01 6.42 -2.79
CA VAL A 124 -7.17 6.81 -1.97
C VAL A 124 -7.77 8.14 -2.45
N GLY A 125 -6.96 9.08 -2.93
CA GLY A 125 -7.44 10.31 -3.58
C GLY A 125 -8.29 10.01 -4.82
N MET A 126 -7.83 9.13 -5.70
CA MET A 126 -8.59 8.68 -6.88
C MET A 126 -9.90 7.98 -6.47
N LEU A 127 -9.85 7.13 -5.44
CA LEU A 127 -11.03 6.46 -4.89
C LEU A 127 -12.07 7.45 -4.36
N ALA A 128 -11.64 8.54 -3.73
CA ALA A 128 -12.53 9.57 -3.21
C ALA A 128 -13.26 10.34 -4.34
N GLN A 129 -12.62 10.47 -5.51
CA GLN A 129 -13.19 11.13 -6.68
C GLN A 129 -13.99 10.20 -7.60
N ALA A 130 -14.03 8.89 -7.31
CA ALA A 130 -14.74 7.92 -8.14
C ALA A 130 -16.26 8.08 -8.00
N GLU A 131 -16.96 8.07 -9.13
CA GLU A 131 -18.43 8.14 -9.19
C GLU A 131 -19.10 7.03 -8.36
N GLY A 132 -20.23 7.37 -7.73
CA GLY A 132 -20.99 6.43 -6.90
C GLY A 132 -20.32 6.10 -5.56
N ARG A 133 -19.28 6.84 -5.15
CA ARG A 133 -18.65 6.74 -3.83
C ARG A 133 -18.88 8.01 -3.02
N SER A 134 -18.99 7.85 -1.69
CA SER A 134 -19.00 8.99 -0.78
C SER A 134 -17.57 9.47 -0.58
N ALA A 135 -17.19 10.50 -1.34
CA ALA A 135 -15.89 11.19 -1.21
C ALA A 135 -15.60 11.54 0.25
N GLU A 136 -16.60 12.01 0.99
CA GLU A 136 -16.50 12.32 2.42
C GLU A 136 -16.17 11.09 3.27
N ALA A 137 -16.82 9.95 3.04
CA ALA A 137 -16.56 8.74 3.83
C ALA A 137 -15.15 8.18 3.59
N VAL A 138 -14.66 8.26 2.34
CA VAL A 138 -13.28 7.91 1.99
C VAL A 138 -12.30 8.86 2.67
N THR A 139 -12.56 10.17 2.56
CA THR A 139 -11.74 11.21 3.18
C THR A 139 -11.68 11.07 4.70
N ARG A 140 -12.82 10.89 5.38
CA ARG A 140 -12.87 10.67 6.83
C ARG A 140 -12.03 9.47 7.26
N ARG A 141 -12.11 8.35 6.54
CA ARG A 141 -11.33 7.15 6.87
C ARG A 141 -9.85 7.35 6.58
N PHE A 142 -9.49 8.07 5.53
CA PHE A 142 -8.11 8.45 5.26
C PHE A 142 -7.53 9.37 6.33
N MET A 143 -8.30 10.36 6.80
CA MET A 143 -7.90 11.22 7.91
C MET A 143 -7.72 10.43 9.21
N ALA A 144 -8.55 9.42 9.45
CA ALA A 144 -8.38 8.54 10.60
C ALA A 144 -7.04 7.79 10.57
N VAL A 145 -6.57 7.34 9.38
CA VAL A 145 -5.20 6.80 9.25
C VAL A 145 -4.16 7.87 9.63
N ALA A 146 -4.38 9.11 9.24
CA ALA A 146 -3.49 10.23 9.52
C ALA A 146 -3.56 10.76 10.96
N THR A 147 -4.54 10.35 11.78
CA THR A 147 -4.62 10.72 13.21
C THR A 147 -4.44 9.54 14.15
N ALA A 148 -4.45 8.31 13.65
CA ALA A 148 -4.32 7.09 14.45
C ALA A 148 -3.08 7.11 15.35
N GLN A 149 -3.24 6.69 16.60
CA GLN A 149 -2.18 6.72 17.63
C GLN A 149 -1.49 5.37 17.83
N SER A 150 -2.10 4.29 17.35
CA SER A 150 -1.52 2.94 17.39
C SER A 150 -1.40 2.32 16.01
N ILE A 151 -0.52 1.32 15.88
CA ILE A 151 -0.38 0.57 14.63
C ILE A 151 -1.65 -0.20 14.28
N ASP A 152 -2.32 -0.78 15.28
CA ASP A 152 -3.54 -1.56 15.05
C ASP A 152 -4.64 -0.69 14.45
N GLU A 153 -4.76 0.56 14.93
CA GLU A 153 -5.69 1.54 14.39
C GLU A 153 -5.32 1.94 12.95
N VAL A 154 -4.04 2.22 12.68
CA VAL A 154 -3.53 2.47 11.32
C VAL A 154 -3.90 1.31 10.37
N LEU A 155 -3.59 0.07 10.76
CA LEU A 155 -3.83 -1.12 9.94
C LEU A 155 -5.32 -1.41 9.77
N MET A 156 -6.13 -1.16 10.79
CA MET A 156 -7.59 -1.26 10.71
C MET A 156 -8.14 -0.31 9.66
N HIS A 157 -7.74 0.97 9.67
CA HIS A 157 -8.20 1.95 8.71
C HIS A 157 -7.69 1.66 7.29
N ILE A 158 -6.42 1.27 7.13
CA ILE A 158 -5.85 0.86 5.84
C ILE A 158 -6.62 -0.33 5.27
N ARG A 159 -6.97 -1.34 6.09
CA ARG A 159 -7.76 -2.51 5.63
C ARG A 159 -9.13 -2.10 5.10
N GLY A 160 -9.79 -1.16 5.76
CA GLY A 160 -11.06 -0.60 5.28
C GLY A 160 -10.91 0.06 3.90
N LEU A 161 -9.85 0.85 3.70
CA LEU A 161 -9.56 1.50 2.42
C LEU A 161 -9.17 0.48 1.34
N VAL A 162 -8.35 -0.52 1.66
CA VAL A 162 -8.01 -1.64 0.76
C VAL A 162 -9.26 -2.38 0.28
N THR A 163 -10.26 -2.56 1.15
CA THR A 163 -11.53 -3.20 0.76
C THR A 163 -12.31 -2.36 -0.25
N GLN A 164 -12.28 -1.03 -0.11
CA GLN A 164 -12.91 -0.12 -1.05
C GLN A 164 -12.16 -0.06 -2.37
N LEU A 165 -10.83 0.03 -2.34
CA LEU A 165 -9.94 -0.04 -3.51
C LEU A 165 -10.15 -1.34 -4.30
N ARG A 166 -10.28 -2.47 -3.60
CA ARG A 166 -10.60 -3.77 -4.22
C ARG A 166 -11.91 -3.73 -4.98
N THR A 167 -12.96 -3.17 -4.37
CA THR A 167 -14.27 -3.03 -5.01
C THR A 167 -14.20 -2.11 -6.24
N ALA A 168 -13.36 -1.07 -6.18
CA ALA A 168 -13.07 -0.18 -7.32
C ALA A 168 -12.06 -0.77 -8.33
N LYS A 169 -11.56 -2.00 -8.09
CA LYS A 169 -10.51 -2.66 -8.89
C LYS A 169 -9.25 -1.82 -9.07
N GLN A 170 -8.89 -1.02 -8.07
CA GLN A 170 -7.78 -0.07 -8.15
C GLN A 170 -6.59 -0.52 -7.29
N GLY A 171 -5.45 -0.77 -7.94
CA GLY A 171 -4.21 -1.14 -7.25
C GLY A 171 -3.36 0.07 -6.80
N PHE A 172 -2.35 -0.22 -5.98
CA PHE A 172 -1.34 0.75 -5.55
C PHE A 172 -0.02 0.05 -5.17
N ASP A 173 1.00 0.84 -4.88
CA ASP A 173 2.36 0.38 -4.62
C ASP A 173 2.52 -0.15 -3.19
N TYR A 174 2.23 -1.44 -3.01
CA TYR A 174 2.48 -2.17 -1.76
C TYR A 174 3.95 -2.20 -1.32
N ALA A 175 4.92 -2.16 -2.23
CA ALA A 175 6.33 -2.11 -1.86
C ALA A 175 6.64 -0.79 -1.16
N ARG A 176 6.15 0.32 -1.73
CA ARG A 176 6.22 1.64 -1.11
C ARG A 176 5.45 1.70 0.22
N LEU A 177 4.27 1.06 0.30
CA LEU A 177 3.52 0.99 1.55
C LEU A 177 4.34 0.31 2.66
N ALA A 178 5.19 -0.66 2.35
CA ALA A 178 6.03 -1.32 3.34
C ALA A 178 7.00 -0.34 4.02
N ASP A 179 7.68 0.50 3.23
CA ASP A 179 8.55 1.54 3.76
C ASP A 179 7.77 2.63 4.52
N ASP A 180 6.59 2.98 4.02
CA ASP A 180 5.71 3.94 4.69
C ASP A 180 5.22 3.40 6.05
N LEU A 181 4.91 2.10 6.16
CA LEU A 181 4.58 1.45 7.44
C LEU A 181 5.77 1.43 8.41
N VAL A 182 6.98 1.12 7.93
CA VAL A 182 8.19 1.25 8.75
C VAL A 182 8.33 2.68 9.28
N GLY A 183 8.10 3.68 8.42
CA GLY A 183 8.13 5.09 8.80
C GLY A 183 7.04 5.50 9.79
N LEU A 184 5.84 4.93 9.68
CA LEU A 184 4.73 5.15 10.63
C LEU A 184 5.00 4.52 12.00
N LEU A 185 5.66 3.37 12.00
CA LEU A 185 6.03 2.61 13.20
C LEU A 185 7.29 3.14 13.89
N THR A 186 8.11 3.93 13.21
CA THR A 186 9.34 4.50 13.79
C THR A 186 9.01 5.84 14.48
N PRO A 187 9.30 6.00 15.78
CA PRO A 187 9.14 7.28 16.49
C PRO A 187 9.81 8.44 15.75
N GLY A 188 9.14 9.59 15.67
CA GLY A 188 9.63 10.79 15.00
C GLY A 188 9.57 10.77 13.46
N ARG A 189 9.27 9.64 12.81
CA ARG A 189 9.16 9.55 11.33
C ARG A 189 7.72 9.56 10.81
N ALA A 190 6.74 9.23 11.66
CA ALA A 190 5.34 9.10 11.29
C ALA A 190 4.75 10.37 10.65
N GLN A 191 5.06 11.54 11.19
CA GLN A 191 4.55 12.82 10.69
C GLN A 191 4.95 13.07 9.23
N ARG A 192 6.17 12.67 8.84
CA ARG A 192 6.67 12.79 7.47
C ARG A 192 5.90 11.90 6.50
N VAL A 193 5.53 10.68 6.92
CA VAL A 193 4.73 9.76 6.10
C VAL A 193 3.32 10.32 5.93
N ARG A 194 2.68 10.75 7.03
CA ARG A 194 1.33 11.32 7.01
C ARG A 194 1.24 12.56 6.12
N LEU A 195 2.22 13.47 6.21
CA LEU A 195 2.30 14.64 5.34
C LEU A 195 2.49 14.26 3.86
N ALA A 196 3.32 13.26 3.56
CA ALA A 196 3.51 12.78 2.20
C ALA A 196 2.20 12.20 1.62
N TRP A 197 1.51 11.36 2.39
CA TRP A 197 0.22 10.80 2.02
C TRP A 197 -0.84 11.89 1.81
N GLY A 198 -0.94 12.87 2.71
CA GLY A 198 -1.86 14.01 2.57
C GLY A 198 -1.61 14.80 1.28
N ARG A 199 -0.35 15.12 0.97
CA ARG A 199 0.02 15.80 -0.28
C ARG A 199 -0.37 14.99 -1.51
N GLU A 200 -0.19 13.68 -1.48
CA GLU A 200 -0.52 12.80 -2.61
C GLU A 200 -2.03 12.62 -2.78
N PHE A 201 -2.78 12.57 -1.69
CA PHE A 201 -4.24 12.54 -1.69
C PHE A 201 -4.82 13.79 -2.36
N TYR A 202 -4.41 14.98 -1.90
CA TYR A 202 -4.95 16.25 -2.41
C TYR A 202 -4.42 16.69 -3.78
N ARG A 203 -3.32 16.11 -4.27
CA ARG A 203 -2.81 16.37 -5.63
C ARG A 203 -3.53 15.59 -6.72
N THR A 204 -4.44 14.69 -6.37
CA THR A 204 -5.15 13.90 -7.38
C THR A 204 -6.26 14.78 -7.98
N PRO A 205 -6.17 15.16 -9.28
CA PRO A 205 -7.21 15.96 -9.90
C PRO A 205 -8.53 15.16 -9.95
N ALA A 206 -9.65 15.87 -9.84
CA ALA A 206 -10.95 15.30 -10.20
C ALA A 206 -10.89 14.82 -11.67
N PRO A 207 -11.63 13.76 -12.07
CA PRO A 207 -11.78 13.46 -13.48
C PRO A 207 -12.25 14.74 -14.17
N SER A 208 -11.45 15.23 -15.12
CA SER A 208 -11.83 16.35 -15.96
C SER A 208 -13.11 15.96 -16.68
N ASP A 209 -14.16 16.78 -16.56
CA ASP A 209 -15.34 16.66 -17.42
C ASP A 209 -14.86 16.54 -18.88
N PRO A 210 -15.45 15.65 -19.70
CA PRO A 210 -15.12 15.61 -21.11
C PRO A 210 -15.36 17.00 -21.70
N GLU A 211 -14.31 17.55 -22.30
CA GLU A 211 -14.37 18.81 -23.03
C GLU A 211 -15.56 18.73 -24.01
N PRO A 212 -16.50 19.69 -23.99
CA PRO A 212 -17.65 19.61 -24.89
C PRO A 212 -17.13 19.57 -26.33
N GLU A 213 -17.55 18.53 -27.07
CA GLU A 213 -17.25 18.38 -28.49
C GLU A 213 -17.55 19.69 -29.21
N PRO A 214 -16.60 20.25 -29.99
CA PRO A 214 -16.88 21.47 -30.73
C PRO A 214 -18.03 21.18 -31.70
N ALA A 215 -19.11 21.94 -31.57
CA ALA A 215 -20.26 21.87 -32.46
C ALA A 215 -19.78 22.10 -33.91
N GLN A 216 -20.07 21.12 -34.77
CA GLN A 216 -19.90 21.23 -36.23
C GLN A 216 -21.03 22.04 -36.84
#